data_AF-A0A661CH54-F1
#
_entry.id   AF-A0A661CH54-F1
#
_cell.length_a   1.000
_cell.length_b   1.000
_cell.length_c   1.000
_cell.angle_alpha   90.00
_cell.angle_beta   90.00
_cell.angle_gamma   90.00
#
_symmetry.space_group_name_H-M   'P 1'
#
loop_
_entity.id
_entity.type
_entity.pdbx_description
1 polymer ?
#
loop_
_entity_poly.entity_id
_entity_poly.type
_entity_poly.pdbx_seq_one_letter_code
_entity_poly.pdbx_strand_id
1 'polypeptide(L)'
;MIKFANYPFLEYGTVKGVVKQISLIPFDSHYVVVVELANELITNYGKALAFKPQMPGTADIITEDIGLLERFFKPVLSLLKKKM
;
A
#
# COMPACT_ATOMS: atom_id res chain seq x y z
N MET A 1 -1.46 1.03 -0.31
CA MET A 1 -2.36 2.17 -0.62
C MET A 1 -1.73 2.98 -1.73
N ILE A 2 -2.49 3.36 -2.75
CA ILE A 2 -2.00 4.01 -3.97
C ILE A 2 -2.44 5.47 -3.98
N LYS A 3 -1.49 6.38 -4.21
CA LYS A 3 -1.67 7.84 -4.34
C LYS A 3 -1.42 8.20 -5.81
N PHE A 4 -2.47 8.57 -6.54
CA PHE A 4 -2.32 8.98 -7.93
C PHE A 4 -1.88 10.45 -8.02
N ALA A 5 -0.86 10.76 -8.82
CA ALA A 5 -0.31 12.11 -8.90
C ALA A 5 -1.32 13.13 -9.45
N ASN A 6 -2.22 12.69 -10.33
CA ASN A 6 -3.28 13.51 -10.91
C ASN A 6 -4.46 13.75 -9.94
N TYR A 7 -4.43 13.15 -8.75
CA TYR A 7 -5.48 13.24 -7.74
C TYR A 7 -4.84 13.50 -6.36
N PRO A 8 -4.71 14.78 -5.94
CA PRO A 8 -4.09 15.13 -4.67
C PRO A 8 -4.69 14.33 -3.51
N PHE A 9 -3.87 13.50 -2.87
CA PHE A 9 -4.36 12.51 -1.90
C PHE A 9 -5.01 13.14 -0.65
N LEU A 10 -4.65 14.39 -0.33
CA LEU A 10 -5.27 15.14 0.76
C LEU A 10 -6.75 15.43 0.49
N GLU A 11 -7.11 15.64 -0.77
CA GLU A 11 -8.49 15.93 -1.18
C GLU A 11 -9.24 14.67 -1.60
N TYR A 12 -8.58 13.80 -2.38
CA TYR A 12 -9.23 12.65 -3.01
C TYR A 12 -9.08 11.36 -2.21
N GLY A 13 -8.11 11.28 -1.31
CA GLY A 13 -7.74 10.05 -0.62
C GLY A 13 -6.79 9.18 -1.44
N THR A 14 -6.79 7.88 -1.14
CA THR A 14 -5.92 6.87 -1.75
C THR A 14 -6.75 5.66 -2.16
N VAL A 15 -6.31 4.94 -3.19
CA VAL A 15 -6.97 3.71 -3.65
C VAL A 15 -6.34 2.50 -2.97
N LYS A 16 -7.19 1.58 -2.48
CA LYS A 16 -6.73 0.33 -1.89
C LYS A 16 -6.47 -0.69 -3.00
N GLY A 17 -5.24 -1.19 -3.04
CA GLY A 17 -4.83 -2.29 -3.91
C GLY A 17 -4.32 -3.46 -3.10
N VAL A 18 -4.42 -4.65 -3.67
CA VAL A 18 -3.91 -5.92 -3.13
C VAL A 18 -2.82 -6.42 -4.06
N VAL A 19 -1.65 -6.74 -3.50
CA VAL A 19 -0.56 -7.33 -4.29
C VAL A 19 -1.00 -8.70 -4.80
N LYS A 20 -1.06 -8.86 -6.12
CA LYS A 20 -1.44 -10.12 -6.77
C LYS A 20 -0.23 -10.98 -7.07
N GLN A 21 0.84 -10.35 -7.55
CA GLN A 21 2.06 -11.03 -7.96
C GLN A 21 3.26 -10.10 -7.83
N ILE A 22 4.40 -10.66 -7.45
CA ILE A 22 5.70 -10.00 -7.46
C ILE A 22 6.55 -10.74 -8.49
N SER A 23 7.15 -10.01 -9.43
CA SER A 23 8.09 -10.60 -10.38
C SER A 23 9.31 -11.13 -9.63
N LEU A 24 9.73 -12.36 -9.94
CA LEU A 24 10.97 -12.93 -9.40
C LEU A 24 12.21 -12.42 -10.12
N ILE A 25 12.04 -11.91 -11.34
CA ILE A 25 13.12 -11.33 -12.13
C ILE A 25 13.09 -9.81 -11.90
N PRO A 26 14.17 -9.22 -11.36
CA PRO A 26 14.26 -7.78 -11.21
C PRO A 26 14.38 -7.12 -12.60
N PHE A 27 13.83 -5.91 -12.71
CA PHE A 27 14.04 -5.03 -13.84
C PHE A 27 14.85 -3.83 -13.37
N ASP A 28 16.04 -3.67 -13.93
CA ASP A 28 17.10 -2.80 -13.40
C ASP A 28 17.38 -3.10 -11.91
N SER A 29 17.09 -2.14 -11.03
CA SER A 29 17.24 -2.25 -9.57
C SER A 29 15.92 -2.38 -8.81
N HIS A 30 14.82 -2.69 -9.52
CA HIS A 30 13.48 -2.73 -8.95
C HIS A 30 12.76 -4.05 -9.26
N TYR A 31 11.87 -4.45 -8.36
CA TYR A 31 10.93 -5.53 -8.62
C TYR A 31 9.63 -4.97 -9.16
N VAL A 32 9.12 -5.59 -10.23
CA VAL A 32 7.78 -5.28 -10.75
C VAL A 32 6.74 -5.99 -9.91
N VAL A 33 5.74 -5.25 -9.43
CA VAL A 33 4.63 -5.78 -8.64
C VAL A 33 3.33 -5.54 -9.39
N VAL A 34 2.58 -6.61 -9.61
CA VAL A 34 1.22 -6.55 -10.15
C VAL A 34 0.25 -6.41 -8.99
N VAL A 35 -0.55 -5.36 -9.02
CA VAL A 35 -1.51 -5.02 -7.97
C VAL A 35 -2.92 -5.07 -8.55
N GLU A 36 -3.81 -5.75 -7.85
CA GLU A 36 -5.25 -5.79 -8.13
C GLU A 36 -5.93 -4.66 -7.35
N LEU A 37 -6.75 -3.85 -8.01
CA LEU A 37 -7.49 -2.78 -7.35
C LEU A 37 -8.78 -3.35 -6.77
N ALA A 38 -8.86 -3.42 -5.43
CA ALA A 38 -9.91 -4.18 -4.74
C ALA A 38 -11.33 -3.65 -5.02
N ASN A 39 -11.46 -2.32 -5.13
CA ASN A 39 -12.74 -1.62 -5.30
C ASN A 39 -12.64 -0.65 -6.49
N GLU A 40 -12.16 -1.13 -7.64
CA GLU A 40 -11.93 -0.28 -8.82
C GLU A 40 -11.02 0.92 -8.48
N LEU A 41 -11.38 2.12 -8.95
CA LEU A 41 -10.71 3.38 -8.60
C LEU A 41 -11.46 4.17 -7.51
N ILE A 42 -12.08 3.47 -6.56
CA ILE A 42 -12.73 4.11 -5.41
C ILE A 42 -11.70 4.34 -4.30
N THR A 43 -11.59 5.58 -3.85
CA THR A 43 -10.66 5.94 -2.77
C THR A 43 -11.20 5.56 -1.40
N ASN A 44 -10.34 5.54 -0.39
CA ASN A 44 -10.73 5.38 1.01
C ASN A 44 -11.65 6.50 1.52
N TYR A 45 -11.82 7.60 0.77
CA TYR A 45 -12.79 8.66 1.06
C TYR A 45 -14.13 8.45 0.32
N GLY A 46 -14.29 7.34 -0.42
CA GLY A 46 -15.49 7.02 -1.18
C GLY A 46 -15.60 7.78 -2.51
N LYS A 47 -14.53 8.42 -2.99
CA LYS A 47 -14.53 9.14 -4.27
C LYS A 47 -14.14 8.20 -5.40
N ALA A 48 -14.92 8.19 -6.49
CA ALA A 48 -14.56 7.47 -7.70
C ALA A 48 -13.61 8.32 -8.55
N LEU A 49 -12.44 7.78 -8.90
CA LEU A 49 -11.51 8.44 -9.82
C LEU A 49 -11.80 7.99 -11.25
N ALA A 50 -11.74 8.93 -12.19
CA ALA A 50 -11.88 8.60 -13.61
C ALA A 50 -10.63 7.87 -14.10
N PHE A 51 -10.82 6.69 -14.69
CA PHE A 51 -9.72 5.92 -15.26
C PHE A 51 -9.06 6.70 -16.40
N LYS A 52 -7.73 6.82 -16.33
CA LYS A 52 -6.89 7.30 -17.41
C LYS A 52 -5.78 6.29 -17.65
N PRO A 53 -5.40 6.00 -18.90
CA PRO A 53 -4.23 5.18 -19.18
C PRO A 53 -2.99 5.79 -18.51
N GLN A 54 -2.12 4.93 -17.97
CA GLN A 54 -0.83 5.32 -17.41
C GLN A 54 -0.93 6.40 -16.31
N MET A 55 -1.86 6.27 -15.37
CA MET A 55 -1.94 7.18 -14.22
C MET A 55 -0.69 7.03 -13.34
N PRO A 56 0.21 8.02 -13.29
CA PRO A 56 1.38 7.94 -12.44
C PRO A 56 0.96 8.11 -10.98
N GLY A 57 1.73 7.52 -10.08
CA GLY A 57 1.44 7.56 -8.66
C GLY A 57 2.51 6.90 -7.83
N THR A 58 2.37 7.01 -6.52
CA THR A 58 3.20 6.32 -5.54
C THR A 58 2.33 5.37 -4.73
N ALA A 59 2.90 4.26 -4.27
CA ALA A 59 2.18 3.28 -3.49
C ALA A 59 2.97 2.88 -2.25
N ASP A 60 2.27 2.85 -1.12
CA ASP A 60 2.78 2.35 0.15
C ASP A 60 2.30 0.90 0.33
N ILE A 61 3.23 -0.05 0.50
CA ILE A 61 2.88 -1.46 0.75
C ILE A 61 2.75 -1.67 2.26
N ILE A 62 1.59 -2.15 2.70
CA ILE A 62 1.32 -2.47 4.10
C ILE A 62 1.65 -3.96 4.29
N THR A 63 2.70 -4.26 5.04
CA THR A 63 3.15 -5.64 5.32
C THR A 63 2.50 -6.26 6.55
N GLU A 64 2.04 -5.42 7.48
CA GLU A 64 1.38 -5.83 8.72
C GLU A 64 0.28 -4.82 9.06
N ASP A 65 -0.90 -5.30 9.44
CA ASP A 65 -1.99 -4.48 9.94
C ASP A 65 -1.99 -4.53 11.48
N ILE A 66 -1.24 -3.61 12.10
CA ILE A 66 -1.06 -3.55 13.55
C ILE A 66 -1.76 -2.32 14.13
N GLY A 67 -2.45 -2.52 15.25
CA GLY A 67 -3.06 -1.43 16.00
C GLY A 67 -2.01 -0.48 16.59
N LEU A 68 -2.41 0.77 16.87
CA LEU A 68 -1.50 1.77 17.48
C LEU A 68 -0.90 1.29 18.80
N LEU A 69 -1.71 0.67 19.65
CA LEU A 69 -1.26 0.17 20.96
C LEU A 69 -0.27 -0.99 20.80
N GLU A 70 -0.55 -1.90 19.87
CA GLU A 70 0.35 -3.00 19.55
C GLU A 70 1.69 -2.50 19.00
N ARG A 71 1.67 -1.47 18.14
CA ARG A 71 2.90 -0.81 17.65
C ARG A 71 3.75 -0.23 18.78
N PHE A 72 3.14 0.29 19.83
CA PHE A 72 3.85 0.83 20.99
C PHE A 72 4.55 -0.26 21.80
N PHE A 73 3.91 -1.42 22.01
CA PHE A 73 4.49 -2.52 22.80
C PHE A 73 5.32 -3.52 21.98
N LYS A 74 5.28 -3.48 20.64
CA LYS A 74 6.05 -4.36 19.74
C LYS A 74 7.55 -4.45 20.08
N PRO A 75 8.27 -3.35 20.41
CA PRO A 75 9.69 -3.42 20.78
C PRO A 75 9.94 -4.17 22.09
N VAL A 76 9.05 -4.06 23.07
CA VAL A 76 9.19 -4.75 24.36
C VAL A 76 8.94 -6.24 24.19
N LEU A 77 7.89 -6.60 23.44
CA LEU A 77 7.54 -7.98 23.14
C LEU A 77 8.63 -8.70 22.33
N SER A 78 9.29 -8.01 21.39
CA SER A 78 10.35 -8.61 20.56
C SER A 78 11.62 -8.94 21.37
N LEU A 79 11.95 -8.14 22.38
CA LEU A 79 13.08 -8.39 23.27
C LEU A 79 12.85 -9.61 24.18
N LEU A 80 11.62 -9.80 24.68
CA LEU A 80 11.24 -10.95 25.49
C LEU A 80 11.28 -12.25 24.68
N LYS A 81 10.84 -12.22 23.41
CA LYS A 81 10.90 -13.37 22.49
C LYS A 81 12.33 -13.81 22.14
N LYS A 82 13.31 -12.90 22.15
CA LYS A 82 14.72 -13.20 21.80
C LYS A 82 15.48 -13.94 22.92
N LYS A 83 14.93 -13.98 24.13
CA LYS A 83 15.59 -14.51 25.34
C LYS A 83 15.04 -15.88 25.79
N MET A 84 14.10 -16.44 25.02
CA MET A 84 13.58 -17.80 25.14
C MET A 84 14.08 -18.66 23.99
#